data_AF-A0A9D7CTX7-F1
#
_entry.id   AF-A0A9D7CTX7-F1
#
_cell.length_a   1.000
_cell.length_b   1.000
_cell.length_c   1.000
_cell.angle_alpha   90.00
_cell.angle_beta   90.00
_cell.angle_gamma   90.00
#
_symmetry.space_group_name_H-M   'P 1'
#
loop_
_entity.id
_entity.type
_entity.pdbx_description
1 polymer ?
#
loop_
_entity_poly.entity_id
_entity_poly.type
_entity_poly.pdbx_seq_one_letter_code
_entity_poly.pdbx_strand_id
1 'polypeptide(L)'
;MVSVLRPRSSRSLRTFVGAALAPAVRLAMALALPIVVACSSDKPADGPCQDSQCLAGNKCVDDGTSLACRLTCKTQTECPPKFHCVATAKGDVTYCTADQGYSAGITPKPKGQWGTHCDPVLDEKKKPQPSGLDANPACDSEQGFWCYGENPTDAAAFCTQYDCKSDAECTGGYWCAPINLEPSIRRANRSVKETTTVCLPRSYCAPCKHDIDCPSQDGSPQYCVADDSGTKFCTSECQGDGNCRLDATCVEDGGRNVCKPRAGTCKGDGSFCSPCYADGDCQGDSVCLLGSYSRERFCAPKSASPCKETASGVTAECPASPKIDGLVGVGCQTTKDNPDVPKDYCLPFVQYGKEKDSAVPGCWTKKK
;
A
#
# COMPACT_ATOMS: atom_id res chain seq x y z
N MET A 1 -39.71 -50.85 8.17
CA MET A 1 -39.72 -51.40 6.79
C MET A 1 -39.41 -50.22 5.89
N VAL A 2 -38.25 -50.06 5.26
CA VAL A 2 -37.39 -50.99 4.50
C VAL A 2 -35.91 -50.63 4.74
N SER A 3 -35.08 -51.65 4.92
CA SER A 3 -33.62 -51.63 5.07
C SER A 3 -32.89 -51.34 3.74
N VAL A 4 -31.55 -51.49 3.75
CA VAL A 4 -30.66 -51.83 2.60
C VAL A 4 -30.06 -50.58 1.91
N LEU A 5 -28.75 -50.37 1.69
CA LEU A 5 -27.49 -51.11 1.84
C LEU A 5 -26.31 -50.10 1.79
N ARG A 6 -25.19 -50.41 2.49
CA ARG A 6 -23.84 -49.91 2.13
C ARG A 6 -23.27 -50.80 1.01
N PRO A 7 -22.31 -50.28 0.22
CA PRO A 7 -21.13 -51.08 -0.10
C PRO A 7 -19.79 -50.36 0.18
N ARG A 8 -18.85 -51.15 0.70
CA ARG A 8 -17.39 -50.98 0.65
C ARG A 8 -16.90 -51.47 -0.72
N SER A 9 -15.87 -50.85 -1.31
CA SER A 9 -14.79 -51.44 -2.12
C SER A 9 -13.98 -50.27 -2.73
N SER A 10 -12.69 -50.28 -3.04
CA SER A 10 -11.53 -51.16 -2.84
C SER A 10 -10.30 -50.36 -3.29
N ARG A 11 -9.13 -50.77 -2.79
CA ARG A 11 -7.78 -50.30 -3.14
C ARG A 11 -7.50 -50.31 -4.65
N SER A 12 -6.61 -49.42 -5.09
CA SER A 12 -5.65 -49.78 -6.15
C SER A 12 -4.31 -49.07 -5.91
N LEU A 13 -3.32 -49.86 -5.49
CA LEU A 13 -1.90 -49.56 -5.61
C LEU A 13 -1.54 -49.57 -7.10
N ARG A 14 -0.77 -48.59 -7.57
CA ARG A 14 0.10 -48.78 -8.74
C ARG A 14 1.51 -48.30 -8.43
N THR A 15 2.33 -49.30 -8.18
CA THR A 15 3.78 -49.32 -8.27
C THR A 15 4.20 -49.07 -9.73
N PHE A 16 5.14 -48.15 -9.98
CA PHE A 16 5.94 -48.15 -11.19
C PHE A 16 7.43 -48.19 -10.82
N VAL A 17 8.02 -49.34 -11.12
CA VAL A 17 9.45 -49.59 -11.39
C VAL A 17 9.75 -48.83 -12.70
N GLY A 18 10.76 -47.96 -12.83
CA GLY A 18 12.19 -48.23 -12.72
C GLY A 18 12.79 -48.24 -14.13
N ALA A 19 13.63 -47.25 -14.47
CA ALA A 19 14.56 -47.32 -15.60
C ALA A 19 15.75 -46.38 -15.34
N ALA A 20 16.92 -46.98 -15.22
CA ALA A 20 18.22 -46.34 -15.08
C ALA A 20 18.76 -45.88 -16.44
N LEU A 21 19.51 -44.78 -16.49
CA LEU A 21 20.46 -44.45 -17.57
C LEU A 21 21.52 -43.42 -17.10
N ALA A 22 22.77 -43.91 -17.07
CA ALA A 22 24.10 -43.30 -17.27
C ALA A 22 24.49 -41.91 -16.67
N PRO A 23 25.70 -41.79 -16.07
CA PRO A 23 26.28 -40.52 -15.63
C PRO A 23 27.09 -39.85 -16.76
N ALA A 24 26.70 -38.65 -17.17
CA ALA A 24 27.54 -37.76 -17.96
C ALA A 24 28.31 -36.82 -17.01
N VAL A 25 29.60 -37.08 -16.87
CA VAL A 25 30.56 -36.21 -16.20
C VAL A 25 30.64 -34.90 -16.99
N ARG A 26 30.14 -33.80 -16.41
CA ARG A 26 30.44 -32.43 -16.87
C ARG A 26 31.34 -31.74 -15.85
N LEU A 27 32.56 -31.47 -16.28
CA LEU A 27 33.55 -30.66 -15.60
C LEU A 27 33.03 -29.21 -15.60
N ALA A 28 32.48 -28.74 -14.48
CA ALA A 28 32.13 -27.34 -14.29
C ALA A 28 33.32 -26.61 -13.68
N MET A 29 34.04 -25.83 -14.50
CA MET A 29 34.97 -24.82 -14.01
C MET A 29 34.18 -23.74 -13.28
N ALA A 30 34.17 -23.79 -11.96
CA ALA A 30 33.69 -22.72 -11.11
C ALA A 30 34.72 -21.59 -11.11
N LEU A 31 34.56 -20.63 -12.02
CA LEU A 31 35.13 -19.29 -11.84
C LEU A 31 34.37 -18.62 -10.71
N ALA A 32 34.87 -18.78 -9.49
CA ALA A 32 34.46 -17.99 -8.34
C ALA A 32 35.00 -16.57 -8.52
N LEU A 33 34.26 -15.72 -9.24
CA LEU A 33 34.41 -14.27 -9.14
C LEU A 33 33.89 -13.87 -7.76
N PRO A 34 34.73 -13.34 -6.85
CA PRO A 34 34.23 -12.75 -5.63
C PRO A 34 33.50 -11.46 -6.03
N ILE A 35 32.18 -11.54 -6.17
CA ILE A 35 31.33 -10.35 -6.26
C ILE A 35 31.29 -9.78 -4.84
N VAL A 36 32.34 -9.03 -4.49
CA VAL A 36 32.35 -8.23 -3.26
C VAL A 36 31.45 -7.02 -3.54
N VAL A 37 30.15 -7.20 -3.37
CA VAL A 37 29.19 -6.09 -3.42
C VAL A 37 29.30 -5.31 -2.12
N ALA A 38 30.36 -4.51 -1.99
CA ALA A 38 30.50 -3.58 -0.89
C ALA A 38 29.70 -2.31 -1.24
N CYS A 39 28.50 -2.16 -0.67
CA CYS A 39 27.67 -0.96 -0.83
C CYS A 39 28.35 0.33 -0.30
N SER A 40 29.42 0.18 0.47
CA SER A 40 30.30 1.25 0.93
C SER A 40 31.75 0.76 0.87
N SER A 41 32.61 1.48 0.16
CA SER A 41 34.07 1.31 0.26
C SER A 41 34.55 1.97 1.55
N ASP A 42 35.52 1.39 2.25
CA ASP A 42 36.14 2.05 3.42
C ASP A 42 36.63 3.46 3.05
N LYS A 43 36.56 4.39 4.01
CA LYS A 43 36.97 5.79 3.83
C LYS A 43 38.31 5.87 3.07
N PRO A 44 38.44 6.74 2.07
CA PRO A 44 39.74 6.97 1.47
C PRO A 44 40.73 7.43 2.55
N ALA A 45 41.97 6.94 2.44
CA ALA A 45 43.08 7.35 3.29
C ALA A 45 43.21 8.89 3.22
N ASP A 46 42.93 9.56 4.34
CA ASP A 46 43.03 11.01 4.58
C ASP A 46 42.73 11.93 3.37
N GLY A 47 41.47 12.32 3.22
CA GLY A 47 41.05 13.36 2.25
C GLY A 47 39.53 13.47 2.09
N PRO A 48 39.02 14.53 1.42
CA PRO A 48 37.63 14.57 0.99
C PRO A 48 37.39 13.43 0.01
N CYS A 49 36.24 12.77 0.12
CA CYS A 49 35.88 11.66 -0.75
C CYS A 49 35.82 12.12 -2.22
N GLN A 50 36.41 11.33 -3.13
CA GLN A 50 36.47 11.61 -4.56
C GLN A 50 35.97 10.40 -5.36
N ASP A 51 35.23 10.64 -6.44
CA ASP A 51 34.69 9.58 -7.31
C ASP A 51 35.77 8.62 -7.83
N SER A 52 36.97 9.13 -8.12
CA SER A 52 38.12 8.34 -8.59
C SER A 52 38.66 7.35 -7.56
N GLN A 53 38.32 7.52 -6.28
CA GLN A 53 38.73 6.64 -5.18
C GLN A 53 37.67 5.59 -4.87
N CYS A 54 36.46 5.72 -5.43
CA CYS A 54 35.38 4.78 -5.21
C CYS A 54 35.53 3.54 -6.11
N LEU A 55 35.06 2.39 -5.63
CA LEU A 55 34.96 1.19 -6.45
C LEU A 55 34.05 1.42 -7.67
N ALA A 56 34.26 0.67 -8.74
CA ALA A 56 33.42 0.76 -9.94
C ALA A 56 31.92 0.58 -9.58
N GLY A 57 31.08 1.49 -10.07
CA GLY A 57 29.64 1.55 -9.73
C GLY A 57 29.31 2.45 -8.54
N ASN A 58 30.30 2.79 -7.72
CA ASN A 58 30.15 3.71 -6.60
C ASN A 58 30.52 5.14 -7.01
N LYS A 59 29.88 6.12 -6.37
CA LYS A 59 30.24 7.54 -6.46
C LYS A 59 30.37 8.15 -5.07
N CYS A 60 31.09 9.25 -4.99
CA CYS A 60 31.11 10.04 -3.77
C CYS A 60 29.79 10.79 -3.63
N VAL A 61 28.97 10.41 -2.65
CA VAL A 61 27.64 10.96 -2.45
C VAL A 61 27.53 11.55 -1.05
N ASP A 62 27.08 12.81 -1.02
CA ASP A 62 26.65 13.50 0.20
C ASP A 62 25.16 13.21 0.43
N ASP A 63 24.85 12.42 1.45
CA ASP A 63 23.46 12.13 1.85
C ASP A 63 22.88 13.18 2.81
N GLY A 64 23.60 14.29 3.04
CA GLY A 64 23.27 15.32 4.02
C GLY A 64 23.71 14.97 5.44
N THR A 65 24.14 13.72 5.69
CA THR A 65 24.70 13.27 6.97
C THR A 65 26.20 12.98 6.86
N SER A 66 26.63 12.49 5.70
CA SER A 66 28.01 12.08 5.43
C SER A 66 28.31 12.04 3.93
N LEU A 67 29.55 12.37 3.61
CA LEU A 67 30.14 12.23 2.27
C LEU A 67 30.93 10.93 2.19
N ALA A 68 30.46 9.96 1.40
CA ALA A 68 31.08 8.63 1.28
C ALA A 68 30.91 8.00 -0.11
N CYS A 69 31.73 6.99 -0.43
CA CYS A 69 31.56 6.19 -1.65
C CYS A 69 30.34 5.27 -1.51
N ARG A 70 29.30 5.50 -2.31
CA ARG A 70 28.04 4.75 -2.28
C ARG A 70 27.74 4.14 -3.63
N LEU A 71 27.18 2.94 -3.63
CA LEU A 71 26.69 2.29 -4.85
C LEU A 71 25.56 3.11 -5.45
N THR A 72 25.74 3.54 -6.71
CA THR A 72 24.68 4.25 -7.44
C THR A 72 23.65 3.28 -7.97
N CYS A 73 22.41 3.74 -8.12
CA CYS A 73 21.29 2.93 -8.60
C CYS A 73 20.33 3.78 -9.42
N LYS A 74 19.63 3.18 -10.40
CA LYS A 74 18.55 3.83 -11.15
C LYS A 74 17.17 3.30 -10.79
N THR A 75 17.12 2.11 -10.21
CA THR A 75 15.90 1.40 -9.83
C THR A 75 16.10 0.72 -8.49
N GLN A 76 15.00 0.42 -7.80
CA GLN A 76 15.04 -0.29 -6.50
C GLN A 76 15.72 -1.67 -6.62
N THR A 77 15.60 -2.33 -7.78
CA THR A 77 16.17 -3.66 -8.04
C THR A 77 17.68 -3.70 -8.25
N GLU A 78 18.33 -2.55 -8.45
CA GLU A 78 19.79 -2.46 -8.56
C GLU A 78 20.49 -2.50 -7.19
N CYS A 79 19.74 -2.26 -6.11
CA CYS A 79 20.29 -2.31 -4.79
C CYS A 79 20.37 -3.75 -4.26
N PRO A 80 21.46 -4.08 -3.54
CA PRO A 80 21.59 -5.41 -2.92
C PRO A 80 20.51 -5.64 -1.86
N PRO A 81 20.28 -6.91 -1.45
CA PRO A 81 19.33 -7.20 -0.37
C PRO A 81 19.63 -6.35 0.88
N LYS A 82 18.57 -5.81 1.50
CA LYS A 82 18.58 -4.85 2.64
C LYS A 82 19.05 -3.44 2.29
N PHE A 83 19.12 -3.10 1.01
CA PHE A 83 19.36 -1.75 0.57
C PHE A 83 18.23 -1.33 -0.35
N HIS A 84 17.91 -0.04 -0.32
CA HIS A 84 16.98 0.57 -1.26
C HIS A 84 17.60 1.77 -1.95
N CYS A 85 17.09 2.06 -3.14
CA CYS A 85 17.53 3.17 -3.94
C CYS A 85 16.83 4.44 -3.46
N VAL A 86 17.61 5.44 -3.04
CA VAL A 86 17.11 6.76 -2.66
C VAL A 86 17.79 7.82 -3.49
N ALA A 87 17.17 8.99 -3.61
CA ALA A 87 17.82 10.16 -4.16
C ALA A 87 18.41 11.02 -3.04
N THR A 88 19.48 11.75 -3.35
CA THR A 88 19.95 12.87 -2.53
C THR A 88 18.84 13.90 -2.35
N ALA A 89 18.96 14.79 -1.37
CA ALA A 89 17.96 15.84 -1.12
C ALA A 89 17.70 16.76 -2.35
N LYS A 90 18.70 16.90 -3.23
CA LYS A 90 18.57 17.67 -4.49
C LYS A 90 17.98 16.86 -5.64
N GLY A 91 17.90 15.53 -5.51
CA GLY A 91 17.43 14.63 -6.56
C GLY A 91 18.41 14.44 -7.71
N ASP A 92 19.68 14.87 -7.57
CA ASP A 92 20.68 14.85 -8.64
C ASP A 92 21.46 13.52 -8.72
N VAL A 93 21.54 12.78 -7.62
CA VAL A 93 22.17 11.45 -7.57
C VAL A 93 21.28 10.48 -6.81
N THR A 94 21.16 9.27 -7.33
CA THR A 94 20.49 8.15 -6.67
C THR A 94 21.49 7.08 -6.26
N TYR A 95 21.33 6.56 -5.04
CA TYR A 95 22.26 5.63 -4.43
C TYR A 95 21.56 4.64 -3.50
N CYS A 96 22.20 3.49 -3.27
CA CYS A 96 21.72 2.47 -2.37
C CYS A 96 22.04 2.83 -0.92
N THR A 97 21.02 2.94 -0.09
CA THR A 97 21.14 3.11 1.36
C THR A 97 20.59 1.89 2.08
N ALA A 98 21.10 1.60 3.27
CA ALA A 98 20.63 0.46 4.05
C ALA A 98 19.19 0.68 4.56
N ASP A 99 18.37 -0.35 4.50
CA ASP A 99 17.03 -0.40 5.10
C ASP A 99 17.16 -0.35 6.63
N GLN A 100 16.38 0.49 7.31
CA GLN A 100 16.36 0.52 8.78
C GLN A 100 15.45 -0.56 9.38
N GLY A 101 14.52 -1.11 8.58
CA GLY A 101 13.56 -2.14 9.02
C GLY A 101 14.17 -3.53 9.22
N TYR A 102 15.40 -3.76 8.76
CA TYR A 102 16.13 -4.99 9.04
C TYR A 102 17.04 -4.78 10.25
N SER A 103 16.76 -5.47 11.36
CA SER A 103 17.68 -5.51 12.50
C SER A 103 19.07 -5.95 12.03
N ALA A 104 20.10 -5.22 12.46
CA ALA A 104 21.48 -5.51 12.10
C ALA A 104 21.82 -6.99 12.36
N GLY A 105 22.29 -7.69 11.34
CA GLY A 105 22.67 -9.11 11.43
C GLY A 105 21.61 -10.14 11.04
N ILE A 106 20.37 -9.75 10.71
CA ILE A 106 19.35 -10.70 10.24
C ILE A 106 19.55 -11.00 8.75
N THR A 107 19.84 -12.24 8.38
CA THR A 107 19.86 -12.68 6.97
C THR A 107 18.42 -12.89 6.49
N PRO A 108 17.97 -12.21 5.41
CA PRO A 108 16.61 -12.35 4.92
C PRO A 108 16.36 -13.80 4.51
N LYS A 109 15.23 -14.37 4.95
CA LYS A 109 14.84 -15.70 4.49
C LYS A 109 14.26 -15.61 3.08
N PRO A 110 14.33 -16.68 2.27
CA PRO A 110 13.75 -16.68 0.92
C PRO A 110 12.20 -16.68 0.90
N LYS A 111 11.54 -16.83 2.05
CA LYS A 111 10.07 -16.89 2.16
C LYS A 111 9.58 -15.95 3.26
N GLY A 112 8.39 -15.40 3.08
CA GLY A 112 7.67 -14.62 4.08
C GLY A 112 8.21 -13.22 4.35
N GLN A 113 8.94 -12.66 3.39
CA GLN A 113 9.47 -11.30 3.42
C GLN A 113 8.51 -10.32 2.72
N TRP A 114 8.92 -9.06 2.60
CA TRP A 114 8.22 -7.99 1.88
C TRP A 114 7.47 -8.46 0.62
N GLY A 115 6.18 -8.19 0.57
CA GLY A 115 5.34 -8.46 -0.60
C GLY A 115 5.04 -9.93 -0.87
N THR A 116 5.55 -10.87 -0.05
CA THR A 116 5.17 -12.29 -0.15
C THR A 116 3.66 -12.40 0.05
N HIS A 117 2.95 -12.99 -0.90
CA HIS A 117 1.51 -13.22 -0.75
C HIS A 117 1.24 -14.06 0.51
N CYS A 118 0.24 -13.65 1.28
CA CYS A 118 -0.25 -14.39 2.44
C CYS A 118 -1.76 -14.57 2.33
N ASP A 119 -2.24 -15.73 2.77
CA ASP A 119 -3.68 -16.02 2.78
C ASP A 119 -4.28 -15.51 4.10
N PRO A 120 -5.25 -14.56 4.07
CA PRO A 120 -5.96 -14.11 5.27
C PRO A 120 -6.68 -15.23 6.02
N VAL A 121 -7.09 -16.31 5.34
CA VAL A 121 -7.87 -17.43 5.90
C VAL A 121 -7.11 -18.75 5.71
N LEU A 122 -6.41 -19.23 6.74
CA LEU A 122 -5.57 -20.42 6.54
C LEU A 122 -6.29 -21.78 6.47
N ASP A 123 -7.57 -21.90 6.85
CA ASP A 123 -8.25 -23.19 6.77
C ASP A 123 -9.79 -23.08 6.84
N GLU A 124 -10.49 -23.26 5.71
CA GLU A 124 -11.96 -23.39 5.69
C GLU A 124 -12.47 -24.66 6.38
N LYS A 125 -11.62 -25.70 6.52
CA LYS A 125 -12.00 -27.03 7.03
C LYS A 125 -11.80 -27.16 8.54
N LYS A 126 -10.94 -26.35 9.14
CA LYS A 126 -10.76 -26.25 10.59
C LYS A 126 -11.16 -24.86 11.06
N LYS A 127 -12.47 -24.63 11.21
CA LYS A 127 -13.07 -23.47 11.89
C LYS A 127 -12.30 -22.16 11.57
N PRO A 128 -12.64 -21.40 10.51
CA PRO A 128 -11.83 -20.29 10.00
C PRO A 128 -11.21 -19.50 11.15
N GLN A 129 -9.95 -19.81 11.45
CA GLN A 129 -9.19 -19.07 12.42
C GLN A 129 -8.46 -18.05 11.58
N PRO A 130 -8.70 -16.75 11.78
CA PRO A 130 -7.79 -15.77 11.24
C PRO A 130 -6.44 -16.16 11.84
N SER A 131 -5.54 -16.66 11.00
CA SER A 131 -4.14 -16.82 11.39
C SER A 131 -3.54 -15.51 11.85
N GLY A 132 -4.28 -14.43 11.57
CA GLY A 132 -4.12 -13.15 12.19
C GLY A 132 -2.86 -12.52 11.68
N LEU A 133 -2.76 -11.25 12.02
CA LEU A 133 -1.57 -10.45 11.81
C LEU A 133 -0.33 -11.21 12.34
N ASP A 134 -0.43 -11.95 13.46
CA ASP A 134 0.74 -12.44 14.21
C ASP A 134 1.15 -13.92 13.95
N ALA A 135 0.34 -14.73 13.27
CA ALA A 135 0.60 -16.18 13.13
C ALA A 135 0.34 -16.73 11.72
N ASN A 136 0.42 -15.89 10.68
CA ASN A 136 0.37 -16.35 9.31
C ASN A 136 1.69 -17.05 8.90
N PRO A 137 1.70 -18.37 8.60
CA PRO A 137 2.90 -19.13 8.28
C PRO A 137 3.47 -18.77 6.90
N ALA A 138 2.74 -17.99 6.10
CA ALA A 138 3.30 -17.42 4.88
C ALA A 138 4.29 -16.30 5.20
N CYS A 139 4.19 -15.64 6.36
CA CYS A 139 5.03 -14.52 6.77
C CYS A 139 6.08 -14.92 7.80
N ASP A 140 7.25 -14.27 7.74
CA ASP A 140 8.37 -14.54 8.64
C ASP A 140 8.28 -13.67 9.91
N SER A 141 7.43 -14.08 10.85
CA SER A 141 7.22 -13.33 12.10
C SER A 141 8.48 -13.25 12.98
N GLU A 142 9.43 -14.17 12.83
CA GLU A 142 10.75 -14.09 13.50
C GLU A 142 11.58 -12.89 13.02
N GLN A 143 11.33 -12.40 11.81
CA GLN A 143 11.96 -11.22 11.22
C GLN A 143 11.01 -10.01 11.21
N GLY A 144 9.90 -10.08 11.97
CA GLY A 144 8.93 -9.01 12.10
C GLY A 144 8.02 -8.84 10.87
N PHE A 145 7.79 -9.89 10.08
CA PHE A 145 6.83 -9.83 8.98
C PHE A 145 5.48 -10.43 9.37
N TRP A 146 4.43 -9.69 9.05
CA TRP A 146 3.05 -10.00 9.37
C TRP A 146 2.18 -9.86 8.14
N CYS A 147 1.09 -10.61 8.09
CA CYS A 147 0.15 -10.54 6.98
C CYS A 147 -0.68 -9.26 7.08
N TYR A 148 -0.70 -8.46 6.02
CA TYR A 148 -1.53 -7.27 5.87
C TYR A 148 -2.55 -7.49 4.75
N GLY A 149 -3.76 -6.99 4.96
CA GLY A 149 -4.87 -6.98 4.02
C GLY A 149 -6.03 -6.19 4.61
N GLU A 150 -6.86 -5.60 3.75
CA GLU A 150 -7.92 -4.66 4.17
C GLU A 150 -9.15 -5.37 4.75
N ASN A 151 -9.29 -6.68 4.55
CA ASN A 151 -10.39 -7.48 5.08
C ASN A 151 -10.02 -8.98 5.15
N PRO A 152 -10.82 -9.83 5.83
CA PRO A 152 -10.53 -11.26 5.95
C PRO A 152 -10.60 -12.06 4.64
N THR A 153 -11.01 -11.45 3.53
CA THR A 153 -11.10 -12.07 2.20
C THR A 153 -10.21 -11.35 1.17
N ASP A 154 -9.27 -10.55 1.62
CA ASP A 154 -8.39 -9.78 0.75
C ASP A 154 -7.40 -10.69 0.02
N ALA A 155 -7.72 -11.01 -1.23
CA ALA A 155 -6.86 -11.82 -2.10
C ALA A 155 -5.52 -11.13 -2.45
N ALA A 156 -5.41 -9.82 -2.23
CA ALA A 156 -4.18 -9.07 -2.44
C ALA A 156 -3.30 -9.00 -1.18
N ALA A 157 -3.68 -9.69 -0.09
CA ALA A 157 -2.93 -9.67 1.15
C ALA A 157 -1.47 -10.13 0.98
N PHE A 158 -0.57 -9.49 1.71
CA PHE A 158 0.88 -9.69 1.61
C PHE A 158 1.60 -9.49 2.93
N CYS A 159 2.80 -10.06 3.05
CA CYS A 159 3.66 -9.93 4.21
C CYS A 159 4.38 -8.58 4.23
N THR A 160 4.30 -7.89 5.35
CA THR A 160 4.90 -6.57 5.57
C THR A 160 5.17 -6.31 7.05
N GLN A 161 5.75 -5.16 7.38
CA GLN A 161 6.00 -4.72 8.75
C GLN A 161 4.95 -3.71 9.22
N TYR A 162 4.59 -3.80 10.49
CA TYR A 162 3.68 -2.89 11.19
C TYR A 162 4.48 -1.95 12.12
N ASP A 163 3.81 -0.92 12.62
CA ASP A 163 4.31 0.04 13.60
C ASP A 163 5.55 0.83 13.16
N CYS A 164 5.81 0.92 11.85
CA CYS A 164 6.87 1.75 11.31
C CYS A 164 6.74 3.22 11.77
N LYS A 165 7.85 3.94 11.92
CA LYS A 165 7.85 5.37 12.29
C LYS A 165 8.22 6.29 11.14
N SER A 166 8.87 5.76 10.12
CA SER A 166 9.26 6.52 8.94
C SER A 166 9.42 5.60 7.73
N ASP A 167 9.42 6.20 6.53
CA ASP A 167 9.66 5.48 5.27
C ASP A 167 11.02 4.75 5.25
N ALA A 168 12.01 5.22 6.02
CA ALA A 168 13.33 4.60 6.10
C ALA A 168 13.31 3.23 6.82
N GLU A 169 12.27 2.97 7.61
CA GLU A 169 12.03 1.66 8.24
C GLU A 169 11.35 0.68 7.27
N CYS A 170 10.84 1.15 6.14
CA CYS A 170 10.27 0.31 5.10
C CYS A 170 11.32 -0.02 4.02
N THR A 171 11.12 -1.11 3.28
CA THR A 171 11.99 -1.41 2.14
C THR A 171 11.76 -0.45 0.96
N GLY A 172 12.66 -0.49 -0.02
CA GLY A 172 12.59 0.35 -1.22
C GLY A 172 11.26 0.27 -1.95
N GLY A 173 10.71 1.43 -2.31
CA GLY A 173 9.39 1.52 -2.93
C GLY A 173 8.22 1.29 -1.98
N TYR A 174 8.45 1.13 -0.68
CA TYR A 174 7.41 1.14 0.36
C TYR A 174 7.47 2.45 1.15
N TRP A 175 6.38 2.78 1.82
CA TRP A 175 6.27 3.94 2.71
C TRP A 175 5.52 3.57 3.98
N CYS A 176 5.76 4.34 5.03
CA CYS A 176 5.13 4.12 6.32
C CYS A 176 3.74 4.75 6.34
N ALA A 177 2.74 3.96 5.98
CA ALA A 177 1.37 4.42 5.77
C ALA A 177 0.56 4.36 7.07
N PRO A 178 -0.15 5.43 7.46
CA PRO A 178 -1.18 5.32 8.48
C PRO A 178 -2.38 4.55 7.90
N ILE A 179 -2.85 3.55 8.65
CA ILE A 179 -4.04 2.77 8.32
C ILE A 179 -4.96 2.71 9.53
N ASN A 180 -6.25 2.44 9.30
CA ASN A 180 -7.12 2.02 10.39
C ASN A 180 -6.72 0.61 10.82
N LEU A 181 -6.81 0.33 12.13
CA LEU A 181 -6.52 -0.99 12.67
C LEU A 181 -7.54 -2.02 12.17
N GLU A 182 -8.78 -1.61 11.99
CA GLU A 182 -9.84 -2.41 11.37
C GLU A 182 -10.62 -1.57 10.35
N PRO A 183 -11.11 -2.15 9.24
CA PRO A 183 -11.07 -3.58 8.93
C PRO A 183 -9.66 -4.07 8.60
N SER A 184 -9.44 -5.36 8.83
CA SER A 184 -8.17 -6.05 8.62
C SER A 184 -8.41 -7.50 8.22
N ILE A 185 -7.33 -8.25 7.98
CA ILE A 185 -7.40 -9.71 7.81
C ILE A 185 -8.05 -10.44 9.01
N ARG A 186 -8.13 -9.81 10.19
CA ARG A 186 -8.76 -10.40 11.38
C ARG A 186 -10.26 -10.16 11.43
N ARG A 187 -10.72 -8.97 11.03
CA ARG A 187 -12.11 -8.56 11.17
C ARG A 187 -12.53 -7.70 9.98
N ALA A 188 -13.69 -8.03 9.43
CA ALA A 188 -14.31 -7.23 8.37
C ALA A 188 -14.95 -5.94 8.91
N ASN A 189 -15.24 -5.87 10.21
CA ASN A 189 -15.90 -4.72 10.80
C ASN A 189 -14.87 -3.65 11.17
N ARG A 190 -15.12 -2.43 10.71
CA ARG A 190 -14.34 -1.24 11.05
C ARG A 190 -14.31 -0.95 12.55
N SER A 191 -13.16 -0.48 13.03
CA SER A 191 -13.03 0.23 14.31
C SER A 191 -12.94 1.73 14.05
N VAL A 192 -13.37 2.53 15.01
CA VAL A 192 -13.39 3.99 14.89
C VAL A 192 -12.16 4.55 15.57
N LYS A 193 -11.37 5.35 14.85
CA LYS A 193 -10.22 6.12 15.40
C LYS A 193 -9.07 5.28 15.96
N GLU A 194 -9.09 3.97 15.78
CA GLU A 194 -7.94 3.12 16.08
C GLU A 194 -7.09 3.01 14.81
N THR A 195 -5.89 3.58 14.85
CA THR A 195 -4.95 3.56 13.72
C THR A 195 -3.62 2.95 14.11
N THR A 196 -2.96 2.32 13.14
CA THR A 196 -1.55 1.88 13.23
C THR A 196 -0.82 2.35 11.97
N THR A 197 0.46 2.05 11.87
CA THR A 197 1.26 2.29 10.67
C THR A 197 1.71 0.96 10.08
N VAL A 198 1.75 0.90 8.75
CA VAL A 198 2.18 -0.28 8.00
C VAL A 198 3.04 0.16 6.84
N CYS A 199 4.09 -0.60 6.57
CA CYS A 199 4.85 -0.43 5.35
C CYS A 199 4.00 -0.90 4.15
N LEU A 200 3.51 0.04 3.34
CA LEU A 200 2.73 -0.28 2.14
C LEU A 200 3.55 0.03 0.88
N PRO A 201 3.41 -0.75 -0.21
CA PRO A 201 3.97 -0.38 -1.50
C PRO A 201 3.50 1.02 -1.90
N ARG A 202 4.40 1.88 -2.37
CA ARG A 202 4.03 3.15 -2.97
C ARG A 202 3.26 2.89 -4.25
N SER A 203 2.04 3.38 -4.27
CA SER A 203 1.14 3.37 -5.41
C SER A 203 0.47 4.73 -5.49
N TYR A 204 -0.54 4.86 -6.35
CA TYR A 204 -1.34 6.07 -6.47
C TYR A 204 -1.68 6.70 -5.11
N CYS A 205 -1.35 7.99 -4.95
CA CYS A 205 -1.50 8.77 -3.72
C CYS A 205 -0.56 8.44 -2.54
N ALA A 206 0.42 7.55 -2.69
CA ALA A 206 1.47 7.42 -1.69
C ALA A 206 2.40 8.65 -1.70
N PRO A 207 2.82 9.20 -0.55
CA PRO A 207 3.76 10.31 -0.49
C PRO A 207 5.13 9.93 -1.05
N CYS A 208 5.79 10.89 -1.68
CA CYS A 208 7.11 10.71 -2.28
C CYS A 208 7.92 12.01 -2.24
N LYS A 209 9.23 11.90 -2.48
CA LYS A 209 10.13 13.06 -2.63
C LYS A 209 10.64 13.16 -4.07
N HIS A 210 10.95 12.01 -4.68
CA HIS A 210 11.54 11.88 -6.01
C HIS A 210 10.94 10.71 -6.79
N ASP A 211 11.10 10.70 -8.12
CA ASP A 211 10.55 9.64 -9.00
C ASP A 211 11.03 8.23 -8.61
N ILE A 212 12.24 8.11 -8.05
CA ILE A 212 12.80 6.83 -7.59
C ILE A 212 12.00 6.19 -6.44
N ASP A 213 11.24 6.99 -5.69
CA ASP A 213 10.38 6.50 -4.62
C ASP A 213 9.15 5.77 -5.18
N CYS A 214 8.77 6.05 -6.42
CA CYS A 214 7.56 5.58 -7.09
C CYS A 214 7.90 4.46 -8.09
N PRO A 215 8.06 3.20 -7.64
CA PRO A 215 8.36 2.09 -8.53
C PRO A 215 7.23 1.90 -9.55
N SER A 216 7.56 1.38 -10.74
CA SER A 216 6.54 1.08 -11.74
C SER A 216 5.51 0.11 -11.20
N GLN A 217 4.23 0.36 -11.50
CA GLN A 217 3.12 -0.48 -11.08
C GLN A 217 2.47 -1.12 -12.31
N ASP A 218 2.33 -2.45 -12.29
CA ASP A 218 1.75 -3.22 -13.41
C ASP A 218 2.40 -2.92 -14.76
N GLY A 219 3.73 -2.71 -14.74
CA GLY A 219 4.53 -2.34 -15.92
C GLY A 219 4.40 -0.88 -16.36
N SER A 220 3.56 -0.09 -15.71
CA SER A 220 3.39 1.34 -16.00
C SER A 220 4.36 2.18 -15.15
N PRO A 221 5.12 3.12 -15.75
CA PRO A 221 5.92 4.07 -15.00
C PRO A 221 5.07 4.86 -14.00
N GLN A 222 5.66 5.14 -12.83
CA GLN A 222 5.10 6.09 -11.88
C GLN A 222 6.07 7.26 -11.69
N TYR A 223 5.52 8.40 -11.28
CA TYR A 223 6.24 9.64 -11.07
C TYR A 223 5.83 10.29 -9.76
N CYS A 224 6.76 11.06 -9.19
CA CYS A 224 6.55 11.83 -7.99
C CYS A 224 6.21 13.28 -8.34
N VAL A 225 4.92 13.58 -8.43
CA VAL A 225 4.41 14.90 -8.84
C VAL A 225 3.75 15.60 -7.67
N ALA A 226 3.73 16.93 -7.69
CA ALA A 226 2.99 17.72 -6.70
C ALA A 226 1.49 17.63 -6.96
N ASP A 227 0.67 17.61 -5.93
CA ASP A 227 -0.78 17.82 -6.02
C ASP A 227 -1.12 19.33 -5.98
N ASP A 228 -2.41 19.69 -5.95
CA ASP A 228 -2.83 21.10 -5.97
C ASP A 228 -2.39 21.88 -4.71
N SER A 229 -2.00 21.18 -3.64
CA SER A 229 -1.44 21.79 -2.41
C SER A 229 0.09 21.93 -2.46
N GLY A 230 0.75 21.40 -3.48
CA GLY A 230 2.20 21.30 -3.57
C GLY A 230 2.79 20.06 -2.89
N THR A 231 1.96 19.24 -2.23
CA THR A 231 2.39 17.98 -1.61
C THR A 231 2.66 16.95 -2.69
N LYS A 232 3.82 16.29 -2.66
CA LYS A 232 4.16 15.30 -3.68
C LYS A 232 3.58 13.91 -3.39
N PHE A 233 3.14 13.25 -4.45
CA PHE A 233 2.60 11.90 -4.40
C PHE A 233 2.98 11.08 -5.64
N CYS A 234 2.97 9.76 -5.49
CA CYS A 234 3.18 8.81 -6.57
C CYS A 234 1.93 8.70 -7.44
N THR A 235 2.12 8.75 -8.75
CA THR A 235 1.05 8.58 -9.72
C THR A 235 1.57 7.93 -11.01
N SER A 236 0.70 7.21 -11.72
CA SER A 236 1.04 6.58 -12.98
C SER A 236 1.02 7.57 -14.15
N GLU A 237 1.85 7.29 -15.15
CA GLU A 237 1.70 7.89 -16.48
C GLU A 237 0.34 7.53 -17.08
N CYS A 238 -0.27 8.45 -17.84
CA CYS A 238 -1.56 8.23 -18.48
C CYS A 238 -1.62 8.73 -19.92
N GLN A 239 -2.49 8.10 -20.70
CA GLN A 239 -2.83 8.55 -22.06
C GLN A 239 -4.16 9.30 -22.11
N GLY A 240 -4.98 9.14 -21.07
CA GLY A 240 -6.26 9.77 -20.86
C GLY A 240 -6.89 9.24 -19.57
N ASP A 241 -8.04 9.80 -19.17
CA ASP A 241 -8.69 9.46 -17.90
C ASP A 241 -9.02 7.97 -17.75
N GLY A 242 -9.23 7.25 -18.86
CA GLY A 242 -9.58 5.83 -18.83
C GLY A 242 -8.48 4.94 -18.24
N ASN A 243 -7.24 5.43 -18.20
CA ASN A 243 -6.08 4.71 -17.66
C ASN A 243 -5.77 5.12 -16.21
N CYS A 244 -6.51 6.10 -15.68
CA CYS A 244 -6.30 6.60 -14.34
C CYS A 244 -7.11 5.79 -13.31
N ARG A 245 -6.43 5.32 -12.26
CA ARG A 245 -7.09 4.63 -11.16
C ARG A 245 -8.03 5.60 -10.43
N LEU A 246 -9.09 5.06 -9.84
CA LEU A 246 -10.00 5.80 -8.97
C LEU A 246 -10.67 7.00 -9.64
N ASP A 247 -10.96 6.88 -10.94
CA ASP A 247 -11.43 7.95 -11.84
C ASP A 247 -10.69 9.29 -11.67
N ALA A 248 -9.39 9.22 -11.36
CA ALA A 248 -8.49 10.35 -11.45
C ALA A 248 -8.46 10.92 -12.88
N THR A 249 -8.07 12.19 -13.01
CA THR A 249 -8.03 12.88 -14.31
C THR A 249 -6.62 12.88 -14.87
N CYS A 250 -6.48 12.60 -16.15
CA CYS A 250 -5.18 12.66 -16.83
C CYS A 250 -4.86 14.11 -17.20
N VAL A 251 -3.75 14.64 -16.67
CA VAL A 251 -3.32 16.01 -16.93
C VAL A 251 -1.85 16.06 -17.31
N GLU A 252 -1.45 17.11 -18.03
CA GLU A 252 -0.04 17.40 -18.28
C GLU A 252 0.62 18.02 -17.03
N ASP A 253 1.76 17.47 -16.60
CA ASP A 253 2.57 17.96 -15.50
C ASP A 253 4.06 17.83 -15.89
N GLY A 254 4.73 18.96 -16.15
CA GLY A 254 6.16 18.96 -16.49
C GLY A 254 6.50 18.20 -17.78
N GLY A 255 5.67 18.29 -18.82
CA GLY A 255 5.90 17.67 -20.13
C GLY A 255 5.55 16.18 -20.23
N ARG A 256 4.87 15.62 -19.22
CA ARG A 256 4.34 14.25 -19.20
C ARG A 256 2.89 14.25 -18.73
N ASN A 257 2.13 13.24 -19.10
CA ASN A 257 0.75 13.10 -18.70
C ASN A 257 0.65 12.17 -17.48
N VAL A 258 0.01 12.64 -16.40
CA VAL A 258 -0.11 11.93 -15.12
C VAL A 258 -1.53 11.99 -14.55
N CYS A 259 -1.88 11.02 -13.71
CA CYS A 259 -3.19 10.99 -13.07
C CYS A 259 -3.22 11.89 -11.81
N LYS A 260 -4.13 12.88 -11.75
CA LYS A 260 -4.36 13.71 -10.55
C LYS A 260 -5.67 13.33 -9.85
N PRO A 261 -5.69 13.37 -8.49
CA PRO A 261 -6.90 13.10 -7.71
C PRO A 261 -8.03 14.04 -8.08
N ARG A 262 -9.28 13.57 -8.03
CA ARG A 262 -10.45 14.43 -8.30
C ARG A 262 -10.60 15.55 -7.29
N ALA A 263 -10.20 15.28 -6.05
CA ALA A 263 -10.15 16.26 -4.97
C ALA A 263 -9.03 17.30 -5.14
N GLY A 264 -8.15 17.14 -6.14
CA GLY A 264 -6.95 17.96 -6.31
C GLY A 264 -5.79 17.55 -5.41
N THR A 265 -6.05 16.86 -4.29
CA THR A 265 -5.05 16.39 -3.33
C THR A 265 -5.28 14.94 -2.91
N CYS A 266 -4.22 14.28 -2.43
CA CYS A 266 -4.29 12.91 -1.91
C CYS A 266 -4.61 12.85 -0.41
N LYS A 267 -4.26 13.92 0.33
CA LYS A 267 -4.59 14.15 1.73
C LYS A 267 -4.93 15.62 1.91
N GLY A 268 -6.09 15.90 2.48
CA GLY A 268 -6.49 17.27 2.80
C GLY A 268 -6.27 17.64 4.26
N ASP A 269 -7.02 18.63 4.72
CA ASP A 269 -6.92 19.23 6.06
C ASP A 269 -7.72 18.47 7.14
N GLY A 270 -8.44 17.43 6.74
CA GLY A 270 -9.27 16.61 7.62
C GLY A 270 -10.69 17.14 7.84
N SER A 271 -11.10 18.22 7.15
CA SER A 271 -12.47 18.73 7.19
C SER A 271 -13.47 17.77 6.54
N PHE A 272 -14.77 18.03 6.65
CA PHE A 272 -15.78 17.26 5.92
C PHE A 272 -15.48 17.26 4.41
N CYS A 273 -15.50 16.08 3.79
CA CYS A 273 -15.06 15.87 2.41
C CYS A 273 -13.58 16.18 2.11
N SER A 274 -12.70 16.23 3.11
CA SER A 274 -11.26 16.22 2.87
C SER A 274 -10.79 14.80 2.49
N PRO A 275 -9.87 14.63 1.51
CA PRO A 275 -9.17 13.37 1.30
C PRO A 275 -8.39 12.93 2.53
N CYS A 276 -8.24 11.62 2.73
CA CYS A 276 -7.58 11.03 3.89
C CYS A 276 -7.04 9.63 3.57
N TYR A 277 -6.05 9.17 4.33
CA TYR A 277 -5.58 7.78 4.29
C TYR A 277 -6.24 6.94 5.40
N ALA A 278 -6.33 7.50 6.60
CA ALA A 278 -6.90 6.86 7.78
C ALA A 278 -7.70 7.84 8.66
N ASP A 279 -8.40 7.33 9.67
CA ASP A 279 -9.23 8.13 10.58
C ASP A 279 -8.44 9.20 11.33
N GLY A 280 -7.13 8.98 11.54
CA GLY A 280 -6.21 9.93 12.16
C GLY A 280 -5.97 11.19 11.32
N ASP A 281 -6.26 11.16 10.01
CA ASP A 281 -6.16 12.33 9.14
C ASP A 281 -7.38 13.25 9.25
N CYS A 282 -8.46 12.79 9.89
CA CYS A 282 -9.73 13.50 9.97
C CYS A 282 -9.90 14.23 11.31
N GLN A 283 -10.43 15.46 11.27
CA GLN A 283 -10.54 16.32 12.45
C GLN A 283 -11.62 15.85 13.44
N GLY A 284 -11.37 16.05 14.73
CA GLY A 284 -12.30 15.70 15.80
C GLY A 284 -12.70 14.23 15.77
N ASP A 285 -14.00 13.97 15.86
CA ASP A 285 -14.59 12.62 15.82
C ASP A 285 -14.84 12.10 14.39
N SER A 286 -14.34 12.78 13.35
CA SER A 286 -14.58 12.39 11.95
C SER A 286 -13.79 11.14 11.55
N VAL A 287 -14.33 10.29 10.68
CA VAL A 287 -13.66 9.06 10.19
C VAL A 287 -13.38 9.13 8.69
N CYS A 288 -12.40 8.35 8.22
CA CYS A 288 -11.97 8.32 6.83
C CYS A 288 -12.69 7.21 6.04
N LEU A 289 -13.81 7.53 5.42
CA LEU A 289 -14.65 6.55 4.72
C LEU A 289 -14.21 6.33 3.28
N LEU A 290 -14.46 5.13 2.76
CA LEU A 290 -14.32 4.81 1.34
C LEU A 290 -15.62 5.15 0.60
N GLY A 291 -15.52 5.79 -0.56
CA GLY A 291 -16.68 6.01 -1.42
C GLY A 291 -17.27 4.70 -1.95
N SER A 292 -18.59 4.66 -2.16
CA SER A 292 -19.25 3.40 -2.56
C SER A 292 -18.94 2.98 -3.99
N TYR A 293 -18.63 3.93 -4.88
CA TYR A 293 -18.34 3.69 -6.29
C TYR A 293 -17.00 4.28 -6.74
N SER A 294 -16.31 4.95 -5.83
CA SER A 294 -14.94 5.44 -6.00
C SER A 294 -14.09 4.78 -4.93
N ARG A 295 -12.90 4.26 -5.23
CA ARG A 295 -11.97 3.88 -4.14
C ARG A 295 -11.26 5.09 -3.51
N GLU A 296 -11.78 6.29 -3.74
CA GLU A 296 -11.37 7.50 -3.05
C GLU A 296 -11.88 7.47 -1.60
N ARG A 297 -11.09 8.06 -0.72
CA ARG A 297 -11.39 8.15 0.71
C ARG A 297 -11.65 9.60 1.10
N PHE A 298 -12.55 9.82 2.05
CA PHE A 298 -12.91 11.15 2.52
C PHE A 298 -13.27 11.18 4.00
N CYS A 299 -13.04 12.32 4.64
CA CYS A 299 -13.41 12.55 6.02
C CYS A 299 -14.92 12.81 6.17
N ALA A 300 -15.55 12.04 7.06
CA ALA A 300 -16.97 12.10 7.39
C ALA A 300 -17.12 12.38 8.90
N PRO A 301 -17.71 13.51 9.30
CA PRO A 301 -17.88 13.86 10.69
C PRO A 301 -19.00 13.08 11.35
N LYS A 302 -18.86 12.86 12.65
CA LYS A 302 -19.96 12.39 13.49
C LYS A 302 -20.99 13.51 13.65
N SER A 303 -22.27 13.18 13.49
CA SER A 303 -23.38 14.09 13.77
C SER A 303 -23.39 14.46 15.25
N ALA A 304 -23.62 15.73 15.56
CA ALA A 304 -23.71 16.21 16.94
C ALA A 304 -24.98 15.71 17.67
N SER A 305 -26.00 15.28 16.92
CA SER A 305 -27.19 14.61 17.43
C SER A 305 -27.36 13.21 16.81
N PRO A 306 -27.95 12.23 17.53
CA PRO A 306 -28.20 10.90 16.97
C PRO A 306 -29.06 10.98 15.72
N CYS A 307 -28.66 10.25 14.69
CA CYS A 307 -29.33 10.24 13.41
C CYS A 307 -30.59 9.38 13.49
N LYS A 308 -31.73 9.98 13.15
CA LYS A 308 -33.04 9.33 13.21
C LYS A 308 -33.79 9.53 11.93
N GLU A 309 -34.37 8.44 11.43
CA GLU A 309 -35.35 8.51 10.36
C GLU A 309 -36.67 9.05 10.90
N THR A 310 -37.25 9.97 10.14
CA THR A 310 -38.57 10.54 10.39
C THR A 310 -39.38 10.50 9.09
N ALA A 311 -40.68 10.72 9.18
CA ALA A 311 -41.55 10.81 7.99
C ALA A 311 -41.12 11.91 7.00
N SER A 312 -40.34 12.90 7.46
CA SER A 312 -39.86 14.03 6.65
C SER A 312 -38.39 13.88 6.21
N GLY A 313 -37.76 12.73 6.48
CA GLY A 313 -36.35 12.47 6.18
C GLY A 313 -35.51 12.21 7.44
N VAL A 314 -34.19 12.36 7.33
CA VAL A 314 -33.25 12.10 8.44
C VAL A 314 -33.07 13.36 9.28
N THR A 315 -33.32 13.28 10.59
CA THR A 315 -32.92 14.33 11.54
C THR A 315 -31.50 14.05 12.00
N ALA A 316 -30.58 14.99 11.76
CA ALA A 316 -29.19 14.95 12.15
C ALA A 316 -28.63 16.37 12.28
N GLU A 317 -27.52 16.52 13.00
CA GLU A 317 -26.72 17.75 13.03
C GLU A 317 -25.45 17.53 12.21
N CYS A 318 -25.64 17.51 10.89
CA CYS A 318 -24.55 17.39 9.93
C CYS A 318 -24.12 18.76 9.41
N PRO A 319 -22.83 18.92 9.04
CA PRO A 319 -22.38 20.14 8.39
C PRO A 319 -23.17 20.41 7.11
N ALA A 320 -23.28 21.70 6.76
CA ALA A 320 -23.79 22.06 5.45
C ALA A 320 -22.94 21.41 4.35
N SER A 321 -23.61 21.02 3.27
CA SER A 321 -22.96 20.48 2.08
C SER A 321 -21.86 21.45 1.63
N PRO A 322 -20.57 21.03 1.60
CA PRO A 322 -19.52 21.87 1.03
C PRO A 322 -19.86 22.15 -0.43
N LYS A 323 -19.38 23.29 -0.94
CA LYS A 323 -19.61 23.66 -2.34
C LYS A 323 -18.61 22.90 -3.22
N ILE A 324 -18.90 21.62 -3.44
CA ILE A 324 -18.12 20.72 -4.30
C ILE A 324 -18.99 20.33 -5.50
N ASP A 325 -18.41 20.36 -6.70
CA ASP A 325 -19.12 20.00 -7.92
C ASP A 325 -19.68 18.57 -7.86
N GLY A 326 -20.96 18.42 -8.19
CA GLY A 326 -21.65 17.14 -8.23
C GLY A 326 -22.17 16.63 -6.88
N LEU A 327 -21.89 17.33 -5.77
CA LEU A 327 -22.47 17.04 -4.47
C LEU A 327 -23.94 17.48 -4.45
N VAL A 328 -24.85 16.55 -4.12
CA VAL A 328 -26.32 16.77 -4.15
C VAL A 328 -26.93 16.84 -2.77
N GLY A 329 -26.22 16.41 -1.73
CA GLY A 329 -26.70 16.54 -0.35
C GLY A 329 -25.81 15.86 0.67
N VAL A 330 -26.26 15.95 1.92
CA VAL A 330 -25.66 15.29 3.06
C VAL A 330 -26.75 14.50 3.76
N GLY A 331 -26.51 13.22 3.96
CA GLY A 331 -27.36 12.37 4.80
C GLY A 331 -26.63 12.01 6.09
N CYS A 332 -27.25 11.15 6.89
CA CYS A 332 -26.61 10.59 8.06
C CYS A 332 -26.93 9.10 8.21
N GLN A 333 -25.95 8.32 8.64
CA GLN A 333 -26.09 6.89 8.86
C GLN A 333 -26.98 6.59 10.07
N THR A 334 -28.21 6.16 9.82
CA THR A 334 -29.25 5.90 10.85
C THR A 334 -29.20 4.49 11.42
N THR A 335 -28.75 3.51 10.63
CA THR A 335 -28.68 2.09 10.99
C THR A 335 -27.25 1.53 10.97
N LYS A 336 -27.07 0.28 11.42
CA LYS A 336 -25.81 -0.46 11.28
C LYS A 336 -25.73 -1.27 9.97
N ASP A 337 -26.64 -1.02 9.03
CA ASP A 337 -26.80 -1.90 7.86
C ASP A 337 -25.64 -1.76 6.87
N ASN A 338 -24.94 -0.62 6.90
CA ASN A 338 -23.64 -0.48 6.26
C ASN A 338 -22.53 -0.69 7.31
N PRO A 339 -21.86 -1.85 7.34
CA PRO A 339 -20.80 -2.12 8.31
C PRO A 339 -19.56 -1.23 8.11
N ASP A 340 -19.41 -0.60 6.95
CA ASP A 340 -18.27 0.26 6.62
C ASP A 340 -18.44 1.70 7.13
N VAL A 341 -19.68 2.09 7.43
CA VAL A 341 -20.03 3.41 7.96
C VAL A 341 -20.58 3.28 9.38
N PRO A 342 -19.89 3.82 10.40
CA PRO A 342 -20.42 3.79 11.75
C PRO A 342 -21.73 4.59 11.86
N LYS A 343 -22.60 4.17 12.77
CA LYS A 343 -23.85 4.88 13.07
C LYS A 343 -23.58 6.32 13.50
N ASP A 344 -24.49 7.23 13.13
CA ASP A 344 -24.49 8.65 13.48
C ASP A 344 -23.39 9.46 12.79
N TYR A 345 -22.89 8.98 11.64
CA TYR A 345 -21.93 9.72 10.81
C TYR A 345 -22.59 10.36 9.59
N CYS A 346 -22.17 11.58 9.29
CA CYS A 346 -22.65 12.37 8.18
C CYS A 346 -22.00 11.93 6.87
N LEU A 347 -22.82 11.59 5.89
CA LEU A 347 -22.40 11.08 4.60
C LEU A 347 -22.68 12.11 3.51
N PRO A 348 -21.68 12.50 2.72
CA PRO A 348 -21.88 13.28 1.52
C PRO A 348 -22.43 12.38 0.41
N PHE A 349 -23.34 12.90 -0.39
CA PHE A 349 -23.91 12.19 -1.53
C PHE A 349 -23.65 12.98 -2.80
N VAL A 350 -23.09 12.30 -3.80
CA VAL A 350 -22.85 12.85 -5.12
C VAL A 350 -23.77 12.24 -6.16
N GLN A 351 -24.11 13.02 -7.18
CA GLN A 351 -24.90 12.55 -8.32
C GLN A 351 -24.05 11.62 -9.19
N TYR A 352 -24.36 10.34 -9.17
CA TYR A 352 -23.82 9.40 -10.15
C TYR A 352 -24.70 9.38 -11.41
N GLY A 353 -24.12 9.40 -12.60
CA GLY A 353 -24.90 9.31 -13.85
C GLY A 353 -25.78 10.53 -14.19
N LYS A 354 -26.89 10.29 -14.90
CA LYS A 354 -27.86 11.32 -15.34
C LYS A 354 -29.24 11.18 -14.69
N GLU A 355 -29.50 10.09 -13.97
CA GLU A 355 -30.79 9.83 -13.35
C GLU A 355 -30.87 10.55 -11.99
N LYS A 356 -32.01 11.21 -11.71
CA LYS A 356 -32.16 12.07 -10.54
C LYS A 356 -32.05 11.33 -9.19
N ASP A 357 -32.24 10.01 -9.19
CA ASP A 357 -32.26 9.18 -7.98
C ASP A 357 -30.98 8.36 -7.78
N SER A 358 -29.94 8.61 -8.58
CA SER A 358 -28.65 7.89 -8.51
C SER A 358 -27.62 8.58 -7.60
N ALA A 359 -28.06 9.08 -6.44
CA ALA A 359 -27.17 9.67 -5.46
C ALA A 359 -26.42 8.56 -4.70
N VAL A 360 -25.09 8.67 -4.60
CA VAL A 360 -24.25 7.65 -3.95
C VAL A 360 -23.30 8.29 -2.94
N PRO A 361 -22.93 7.59 -1.84
CA PRO A 361 -21.97 8.12 -0.88
C PRO A 361 -20.62 8.44 -1.53
N GLY A 362 -20.18 9.68 -1.36
CA GLY A 362 -18.96 10.21 -1.95
C GLY A 362 -18.92 11.74 -1.92
N CYS A 363 -17.74 12.31 -2.10
CA CYS A 363 -17.54 13.77 -2.13
C CYS A 363 -17.30 14.32 -3.53
N TRP A 364 -16.77 13.50 -4.44
CA TRP A 364 -16.37 13.93 -5.76
C TRP A 364 -16.93 12.99 -6.82
N THR A 365 -17.24 13.56 -7.99
CA THR A 365 -17.60 12.79 -9.19
C THR A 365 -16.63 13.12 -10.30
N LYS A 366 -16.56 12.25 -11.31
CA LYS A 366 -15.83 12.58 -12.53
C LYS A 366 -16.45 13.86 -13.13
N LYS A 367 -15.64 14.89 -13.36
CA LYS A 367 -16.08 16.07 -14.12
C LYS A 367 -16.58 15.58 -15.48
N LYS A 368 -17.83 15.91 -15.82
CA LYS A 368 -18.46 15.53 -17.09
C LYS A 368 -17.86 16.28 -18.26
#